data_AF-A0A453I8X5-F1
#
_entry.id   AF-A0A453I8X5-F1
#
_cell.length_a   1.000
_cell.length_b   1.000
_cell.length_c   1.000
_cell.angle_alpha   90.00
_cell.angle_beta   90.00
_cell.angle_gamma   90.00
#
_symmetry.space_group_name_H-M   'P 1'
#
loop_
_entity.id
_entity.type
_entity.pdbx_description
1 polymer ?
#
loop_
_entity_poly.entity_id
_entity_poly.type
_entity_poly.pdbx_seq_one_letter_code
_entity_poly.pdbx_strand_id
1 'polypeptide(L)' 'APTLSALIPRRRRSQRLVSDALNNRGWIADIHGTLHPRAVIEYVELWRLLQTIQLSNEPDKLSWKWTADGSYSARSACVQ' A
#
# COMPACT_ATOMS: atom_id res chain seq x y z
N ALA A 1 10.61 1.05 1.20
CA ALA A 1 10.91 0.97 2.63
C ALA A 1 10.86 -0.49 3.15
N PRO A 2 11.78 -1.37 2.69
CA PRO A 2 11.79 -2.79 3.09
C PRO A 2 12.04 -2.99 4.58
N THR A 3 12.98 -2.27 5.20
CA THR A 3 13.33 -2.52 6.60
C THR A 3 12.26 -1.98 7.54
N LEU A 4 11.65 -0.83 7.22
CA LEU A 4 10.48 -0.32 7.94
C LEU A 4 9.28 -1.27 7.81
N SER A 5 9.03 -1.82 6.62
CA SER A 5 7.89 -2.73 6.40
C SER A 5 8.02 -4.06 7.16
N ALA A 6 9.25 -4.48 7.47
CA ALA A 6 9.52 -5.66 8.28
C ALA A 6 9.08 -5.47 9.73
N LEU A 7 9.06 -4.22 10.23
CA LEU A 7 8.57 -3.85 11.55
C LEU A 7 7.04 -3.89 11.65
N ILE A 8 6.32 -4.06 10.53
CA ILE A 8 4.88 -4.19 10.53
C ILE A 8 4.49 -5.68 10.55
N PRO A 9 3.70 -6.13 11.55
CA PRO A 9 3.21 -7.50 11.61
C PRO A 9 2.51 -7.92 10.31
N ARG A 10 2.80 -9.13 9.80
CA ARG A 10 2.23 -9.62 8.53
C ARG A 10 0.70 -9.55 8.51
N ARG A 11 0.05 -9.89 9.63
CA ARG A 11 -1.41 -9.81 9.78
C ARG A 11 -1.95 -8.40 9.56
N ARG A 12 -1.27 -7.37 10.07
CA ARG A 12 -1.67 -5.97 9.87
C ARG A 12 -1.53 -5.57 8.41
N ARG A 13 -0.41 -5.94 7.77
CA ARG A 13 -0.17 -5.68 6.34
C ARG A 13 -1.24 -6.30 5.43
N SER A 14 -1.75 -7.49 5.78
CA SER A 14 -2.74 -8.19 4.94
C SER A 14 -4.18 -7.71 5.13
N GLN A 15 -4.50 -7.06 6.26
CA GLN A 15 -5.88 -6.72 6.62
C GLN A 15 -6.19 -5.23 6.51
N ARG A 16 -5.17 -4.37 6.53
CA ARG A 16 -5.35 -2.92 6.53
C ARG A 16 -5.51 -2.39 5.12
N LEU A 17 -6.54 -1.58 4.89
CA LEU A 17 -6.71 -0.84 3.65
C LEU A 17 -5.73 0.32 3.56
N VAL A 18 -5.35 0.69 2.33
CA VAL A 18 -4.49 1.88 2.10
C VAL A 18 -5.18 3.14 2.61
N SER A 19 -6.50 3.26 2.41
CA SER A 19 -7.30 4.36 2.93
C SER A 19 -7.17 4.50 4.45
N ASP A 20 -7.31 3.39 5.18
CA ASP A 20 -7.20 3.38 6.64
C ASP A 20 -5.77 3.64 7.13
N ALA A 21 -4.77 3.21 6.36
CA ALA A 21 -3.36 3.43 6.66
C ALA A 21 -2.95 4.90 6.47
N LEU A 22 -3.45 5.55 5.42
CA LEU A 22 -3.15 6.95 5.14
C LEU A 22 -3.99 7.91 5.98
N ASN A 23 -5.25 7.55 6.26
CA ASN A 23 -6.12 8.36 7.09
C ASN A 23 -5.49 8.59 8.48
N ASN A 24 -5.45 9.86 8.89
CA ASN A 24 -4.82 10.33 10.13
C ASN A 24 -3.43 9.73 10.40
N ARG A 25 -2.64 9.45 9.35
CA ARG A 25 -1.29 8.88 9.45
C ARG A 25 -1.27 7.52 10.18
N GLY A 26 -2.35 6.76 10.09
CA GLY A 26 -2.55 5.56 10.88
C GLY A 26 -1.53 4.44 10.64
N TRP A 27 -0.82 4.45 9.52
CA TRP A 27 0.29 3.54 9.21
C TRP A 27 1.44 3.62 10.22
N ILE A 28 1.62 4.76 10.91
CA ILE A 28 2.65 4.91 11.95
C ILE A 28 2.36 3.99 13.13
N ALA A 29 1.08 3.86 13.52
CA ALA A 29 0.66 3.01 14.62
C ALA A 29 0.83 1.50 14.34
N ASP A 30 1.12 1.12 13.09
CA ASP A 30 1.40 -0.27 12.71
C ASP A 30 2.87 -0.67 12.82
N ILE A 31 3.77 0.28 13.07
CA ILE A 31 5.20 0.02 13.20
C ILE A 31 5.45 -0.53 14.61
N HIS A 32 5.95 -1.77 14.69
CA HIS A 32 6.24 -2.44 15.94
C HIS A 32 7.75 -2.68 16.09
N GLY A 33 8.25 -2.57 17.33
CA GLY A 33 9.65 -2.81 17.64
C GLY A 33 10.54 -1.58 17.43
N THR A 34 11.85 -1.79 17.51
CA THR A 34 12.84 -0.70 17.55
C THR A 34 13.17 -0.20 16.15
N LEU A 35 13.06 1.12 15.94
CA LEU A 35 13.51 1.79 14.74
C LEU A 35 15.04 1.90 14.73
N HIS A 36 15.70 0.97 14.04
CA HIS A 36 17.14 1.07 13.76
C HIS A 36 17.40 2.16 12.69
N PRO A 37 18.65 2.67 12.55
CA PRO A 37 18.95 3.84 11.72
C PRO A 37 18.42 3.77 10.28
N ARG A 38 18.53 2.60 9.63
CA ARG A 38 17.99 2.40 8.28
C ARG A 38 16.47 2.55 8.21
N ALA A 39 15.72 2.03 9.19
CA ALA A 39 14.27 2.17 9.22
C ALA A 39 13.85 3.62 9.49
N VAL A 40 14.64 4.38 10.26
CA VAL A 40 14.39 5.82 10.47
C VAL A 40 14.48 6.60 9.16
N ILE A 41 15.52 6.34 8.34
CA ILE A 41 15.66 6.96 7.02
C ILE A 41 14.44 6.64 6.15
N GLU A 42 14.09 5.36 6.05
CA GLU A 42 12.94 4.91 5.27
C GLU A 42 11.60 5.49 5.77
N TYR A 43 11.46 5.68 7.09
CA TYR A 43 10.31 6.33 7.70
C TYR A 43 10.18 7.79 7.24
N VAL A 44 11.28 8.56 7.29
CA VAL A 44 11.26 9.98 6.90
C VAL A 44 10.97 10.13 5.40
N GLU A 45 11.58 9.29 4.56
CA GLU A 45 11.33 9.28 3.12
C GLU A 45 9.86 8.95 2.83
N LEU A 46 9.33 7.89 3.43
CA LEU A 46 7.94 7.49 3.24
C LEU A 46 6.99 8.57 3.74
N TRP A 47 7.24 9.15 4.90
CA TRP A 47 6.44 10.25 5.43
C TRP A 47 6.35 11.43 4.47
N ARG A 48 7.48 11.85 3.87
CA ARG A 48 7.50 12.94 2.88
C ARG A 48 6.71 12.60 1.62
N LEU A 49 6.83 11.36 1.13
CA LEU A 49 6.08 10.90 -0.04
C LEU A 49 4.57 10.84 0.23
N LEU A 50 4.17 10.35 1.39
CA LEU A 50 2.75 10.21 1.75
C LEU A 50 2.08 11.56 2.03
N GLN A 51 2.83 12.60 2.40
CA GLN A 51 2.30 13.95 2.60
C GLN A 51 1.72 14.57 1.32
N THR A 52 2.15 14.12 0.14
CA THR A 52 1.67 14.65 -1.15
C THR A 52 0.52 13.83 -1.73
N ILE A 53 0.12 12.74 -1.07
CA ILE A 53 -0.95 11.86 -1.56
C ILE A 53 -2.29 12.37 -1.03
N GLN A 54 -3.22 12.64 -1.95
CA GLN A 54 -4.63 12.84 -1.63
C GLN A 54 -5.43 11.66 -2.15
N LEU A 55 -6.17 11.02 -1.25
CA LEU A 55 -7.10 9.96 -1.62
C LEU A 55 -8.34 10.59 -2.27
N SER A 56 -8.75 10.06 -3.41
CA SER A 56 -10.05 10.35 -4.02
C SER A 56 -11.06 9.27 -3.65
N ASN A 57 -12.34 9.63 -3.60
CA ASN A 57 -13.43 8.66 -3.49
C ASN A 57 -13.77 7.97 -4.83
N GLU A 58 -13.05 8.31 -5.91
CA GLU A 58 -13.20 7.58 -7.16
C GLU A 58 -12.74 6.12 -6.99
N PRO A 59 -13.45 5.15 -7.58
CA PRO A 59 -12.99 3.78 -7.59
C PRO A 59 -11.64 3.66 -8.32
N ASP A 60 -10.77 2.80 -7.81
CA ASP A 60 -9.45 2.57 -8.39
C ASP A 60 -9.57 2.16 -9.86
N LYS A 61 -8.97 2.95 -10.75
CA LYS A 61 -8.94 2.68 -12.19
C LYS A 61 -7.75 1.77 -12.51
N LEU A 62 -8.04 0.48 -12.69
CA LEU A 62 -7.05 -0.49 -13.16
C LEU A 62 -6.84 -0.34 -14.68
N SER A 63 -5.93 0.54 -15.09
CA SER A 63 -5.56 0.66 -16.50
C SER A 63 -4.54 -0.42 -16.89
N TRP A 64 -5.00 -1.50 -17.53
CA TRP A 64 -4.12 -2.48 -18.16
C TRP A 64 -3.57 -1.91 -19.47
N LYS A 65 -2.24 -1.73 -19.57
CA LYS A 65 -1.59 -1.16 -20.76
C LYS A 65 -1.22 -2.18 -21.86
N TRP A 66 -1.76 -3.40 -21.81
CA TRP A 66 -1.33 -4.52 -22.68
C TRP A 66 -2.41 -5.11 -23.59
N THR A 67 -3.48 -4.38 -23.90
CA THR A 67 -4.42 -4.78 -24.97
C THR A 67 -4.92 -3.54 -25.71
N ALA A 68 -4.81 -3.55 -27.05
CA ALA A 68 -5.26 -2.45 -27.91
C ALA A 68 -6.78 -2.22 -27.84
N ASP A 69 -7.56 -3.22 -27.38
CA ASP A 69 -9.02 -3.22 -27.44
C ASP A 69 -9.73 -3.00 -26.08
N GLY A 70 -9.00 -2.71 -24.99
CA GLY A 70 -9.58 -2.24 -23.73
C GLY A 70 -10.61 -3.16 -23.04
N SER A 71 -10.80 -4.40 -23.50
CA SER A 71 -11.80 -5.34 -22.97
C SER A 71 -11.14 -6.47 -22.19
N TYR A 72 -11.31 -6.44 -20.87
CA TYR A 72 -10.93 -7.53 -19.98
C TYR A 72 -12.10 -8.51 -19.83
N SER A 73 -12.00 -9.69 -20.46
CA SER A 73 -12.92 -10.80 -20.21
C SER A 73 -12.23 -11.83 -19.30
N ALA A 74 -12.58 -11.84 -18.01
CA ALA A 74 -12.26 -12.95 -17.11
C ALA A 74 -13.10 -14.19 -17.49
N ARG A 75 -12.71 -14.88 -18.56
CA ARG A 75 -13.25 -16.21 -18.92
C ARG A 75 -12.15 -17.26 -18.88
N SER A 76 -11.46 -17.43 -17.75
CA SER A 76 -10.59 -18.60 -17.50
C SER A 76 -10.17 -18.66 -16.02
N ALA A 77 -11.13 -18.72 -15.10
CA ALA A 77 -10.86 -19.16 -13.73
C ALA A 77 -12.10 -19.82 -13.12
N CYS A 78 -12.75 -20.69 -13.90
CA CYS A 78 -13.49 -21.80 -13.32
C CYS A 78 -12.60 -23.03 -13.56
N VAL A 79 -11.79 -23.37 -12.55
CA VAL A 79 -11.27 -24.73 -12.48
C VAL A 79 -12.44 -25.55 -11.94
N GLN A 80 -12.95 -26.42 -12.80
CA GLN A 80 -13.91 -27.47 -12.45
C GLN A 80 -13.20 -28.56 -11.64
#